data_AF-A0A2K4FDP0-F1
#
_entry.id   AF-A0A2K4FDP0-F1
#
_cell.length_a   1.000
_cell.length_b   1.000
_cell.length_c   1.000
_cell.angle_alpha   90.00
_cell.angle_beta   90.00
_cell.angle_gamma   90.00
#
_symmetry.space_group_name_H-M   'P 1'
#
loop_
_entity.id
_entity.type
_entity.pdbx_description
1 polymer ?
#
loop_
_entity_poly.entity_id
_entity_poly.type
_entity_poly.pdbx_seq_one_letter_code
_entity_poly.pdbx_strand_id
1 'polypeptide(L)'
;MTSVKIPDMYEQLLDIPEKYKDDAYKYCVMVLSGTYVACEDTVNACIRHLKDIQRITSDDTFPYVYKPKRANKVIKFMEMLPDTKGKVHKLGLFQRFIVSMVRGWFNENDYLRFRKAYITMARKNGKICLNNQKWLFVIGENR
;
A
#
# COMPACT_ATOMS: atom_id res chain seq x y z
N MET A 1 -5.22 -14.74 18.22
CA MET A 1 -3.94 -14.07 17.90
C MET A 1 -3.03 -15.15 17.36
N THR A 2 -3.01 -15.33 16.04
CA THR A 2 -2.16 -16.34 15.40
C THR A 2 -0.71 -15.91 15.63
N SER A 3 0.12 -16.75 16.23
CA SER A 3 1.57 -16.51 16.31
C SER A 3 2.11 -16.57 14.89
N VAL A 4 2.15 -15.40 14.28
CA VAL A 4 2.67 -15.15 12.95
C VAL A 4 4.18 -15.37 13.03
N LYS A 5 4.69 -16.50 12.51
CA LYS A 5 6.14 -16.75 12.44
C LYS A 5 6.73 -15.83 11.37
N ILE A 6 7.32 -14.72 11.80
CA ILE A 6 8.05 -13.81 10.93
C ILE A 6 9.45 -14.40 10.76
N PRO A 7 9.94 -14.60 9.52
CA PRO A 7 11.34 -14.97 9.31
C PRO A 7 12.28 -13.91 9.92
N ASP A 8 13.29 -14.33 10.67
CA ASP A 8 14.26 -13.46 11.38
C ASP A 8 14.83 -12.34 10.51
N MET A 9 14.94 -12.56 9.20
CA MET A 9 15.41 -11.60 8.20
C MET A 9 14.57 -10.31 8.12
N TYR A 10 13.28 -10.36 8.46
CA TYR A 10 12.37 -9.20 8.34
C TYR A 10 12.15 -8.47 9.66
N GLU A 11 12.61 -8.98 10.79
CA GLU A 11 12.41 -8.34 12.10
C GLU A 11 13.04 -6.94 12.14
N GLN A 12 14.24 -6.81 11.57
CA GLN A 12 14.93 -5.52 11.46
C GLN A 12 14.14 -4.50 10.63
N LEU A 13 13.34 -4.95 9.65
CA LEU A 13 12.53 -4.08 8.79
C LEU A 13 11.23 -3.62 9.44
N LEU A 14 10.82 -4.28 10.54
CA LEU A 14 9.58 -3.99 11.26
C LEU A 14 9.75 -2.97 12.37
N ASP A 15 11.00 -2.61 12.70
CA ASP A 15 11.31 -1.50 13.60
C ASP A 15 11.03 -0.17 12.90
N ILE A 16 9.81 0.34 13.11
CA ILE A 16 9.28 1.53 12.44
C ILE A 16 8.53 2.39 13.46
N PRO A 17 8.66 3.73 13.41
CA PRO A 17 7.92 4.64 14.27
C PRO A 17 6.39 4.43 14.20
N GLU A 18 5.72 4.50 15.35
CA GLU A 18 4.26 4.31 15.48
C GLU A 18 3.44 5.20 14.51
N LYS A 19 3.98 6.37 14.18
CA LYS A 19 3.43 7.32 13.21
C LYS A 19 3.13 6.70 11.84
N TYR A 20 3.88 5.68 11.43
CA TYR A 20 3.78 5.05 10.10
C TYR A 20 3.08 3.69 10.12
N LYS A 21 2.62 3.21 11.29
CA LYS A 21 1.88 1.95 11.41
C LYS A 21 0.44 2.12 10.95
N ASP A 22 0.21 1.98 9.64
CA ASP A 22 -1.09 2.06 9.00
C ASP A 22 -1.61 0.67 8.57
N ASP A 23 -2.73 0.64 7.83
CA ASP A 23 -3.26 -0.60 7.28
C ASP A 23 -2.36 -1.21 6.19
N ALA A 24 -1.51 -0.41 5.55
CA ALA A 24 -0.51 -0.88 4.60
C ALA A 24 0.63 -1.62 5.32
N TYR A 25 1.10 -1.11 6.46
CA TYR A 25 2.04 -1.82 7.33
C TYR A 25 1.49 -3.17 7.78
N LYS A 26 0.22 -3.22 8.24
CA LYS A 26 -0.43 -4.48 8.62
C LYS A 26 -0.45 -5.49 7.46
N TYR A 27 -0.74 -5.02 6.25
CA TYR A 27 -0.69 -5.88 5.06
C TYR A 27 0.72 -6.41 4.81
N CYS A 28 1.75 -5.55 4.91
CA CYS A 28 3.15 -5.97 4.75
C CYS A 28 3.53 -7.06 5.74
N VAL A 29 3.17 -6.91 7.02
CA VAL A 29 3.43 -7.91 8.06
C VAL A 29 2.76 -9.25 7.72
N MET A 30 1.50 -9.23 7.27
CA MET A 30 0.78 -10.46 6.90
C MET A 30 1.37 -11.14 5.64
N VAL A 31 1.90 -10.36 4.70
CA VAL A 31 2.58 -10.89 3.51
C VAL A 31 3.96 -11.47 3.87
N LEU A 32 4.78 -10.73 4.62
CA LEU A 32 6.14 -11.15 5.00
C LEU A 32 6.17 -12.37 5.91
N SER A 33 5.11 -12.55 6.69
CA SER A 33 4.93 -13.73 7.52
C SER A 33 4.36 -14.95 6.80
N GLY A 34 4.00 -14.83 5.53
CA GLY A 34 3.37 -15.90 4.77
C GLY A 34 1.90 -16.17 5.15
N THR A 35 1.27 -15.30 5.94
CA THR A 35 -0.19 -15.41 6.22
C THR A 35 -1.00 -15.17 4.95
N TYR A 36 -0.58 -14.22 4.12
CA TYR A 36 -1.10 -14.03 2.77
C TYR A 36 -0.13 -14.59 1.74
N VAL A 37 -0.61 -15.53 0.93
CA VAL A 37 0.10 -16.00 -0.25
C VAL A 37 0.08 -14.89 -1.30
N ALA A 38 1.25 -14.30 -1.55
CA ALA A 38 1.43 -13.24 -2.53
C ALA A 38 2.57 -13.60 -3.50
N CYS A 39 2.58 -12.99 -4.68
CA CYS A 39 3.69 -13.16 -5.61
C CYS A 39 4.95 -12.44 -5.10
N GLU A 40 6.10 -12.85 -5.62
CA GLU A 40 7.40 -12.26 -5.28
C GLU A 40 7.41 -10.74 -5.45
N ASP A 41 6.79 -10.20 -6.51
CA ASP A 41 6.68 -8.76 -6.73
C ASP A 41 5.93 -8.02 -5.60
N THR A 42 4.90 -8.66 -5.04
CA THR A 42 4.13 -8.08 -3.93
C THR A 42 4.94 -8.09 -2.65
N VAL A 43 5.70 -9.17 -2.41
CA VAL A 43 6.64 -9.27 -1.28
C VAL A 43 7.72 -8.18 -1.41
N ASN A 44 8.32 -8.05 -2.60
CA ASN A 44 9.32 -7.02 -2.90
C ASN A 44 8.76 -5.60 -2.74
N ALA A 45 7.50 -5.36 -3.12
CA ALA A 45 6.84 -4.08 -2.89
C ALA A 45 6.67 -3.77 -1.39
N CYS A 46 6.33 -4.78 -0.57
CA CYS A 46 6.24 -4.62 0.88
C CYS A 46 7.62 -4.31 1.49
N ILE A 47 8.66 -5.05 1.10
CA ILE A 47 10.03 -4.82 1.56
C ILE A 47 10.50 -3.40 1.19
N ARG A 48 10.29 -2.97 -0.06
CA ARG A 48 10.62 -1.63 -0.53
C ARG A 48 9.91 -0.56 0.29
N HIS A 49 8.62 -0.77 0.59
CA HIS A 49 7.84 0.16 1.40
C HIS A 49 8.45 0.35 2.80
N LEU A 50 8.76 -0.76 3.50
CA LEU A 50 9.34 -0.70 4.84
C LEU A 50 10.75 -0.10 4.83
N LYS A 51 11.59 -0.48 3.86
CA LYS A 51 12.93 0.10 3.67
C LYS A 51 12.88 1.61 3.42
N ASP A 52 11.94 2.07 2.60
CA ASP A 52 11.79 3.50 2.33
C ASP A 52 11.34 4.28 3.59
N ILE A 53 10.53 3.67 4.48
CA ILE A 53 10.18 4.30 5.77
C ILE A 53 11.40 4.37 6.71
N GLN A 54 12.21 3.32 6.75
CA GLN A 54 13.44 3.34 7.55
C GLN A 54 14.44 4.38 7.04
N ARG A 55 14.54 4.54 5.71
CA ARG A 55 15.34 5.60 5.08
C ARG A 55 14.88 6.98 5.49
N ILE A 56 13.57 7.25 5.52
CA ILE A 56 13.03 8.53 6.03
C ILE A 56 13.51 8.81 7.47
N THR A 57 13.70 7.77 8.29
CA THR A 57 14.09 7.93 9.70
C THR A 57 15.60 8.04 9.88
N SER A 58 16.38 7.43 8.98
CA SER A 58 17.84 7.28 9.12
C SER A 58 18.64 8.22 8.21
N ASP A 59 18.06 8.69 7.12
CA ASP A 59 18.70 9.50 6.09
C ASP A 59 17.90 10.78 5.83
N ASP A 60 18.48 11.90 6.23
CA ASP A 60 17.88 13.24 6.09
C ASP A 60 17.90 13.74 4.64
N THR A 61 18.62 13.06 3.73
CA THR A 61 18.72 13.44 2.31
C THR A 61 17.65 12.79 1.43
N PHE A 62 16.79 11.94 2.00
CA PHE A 62 15.78 11.23 1.23
C PHE A 62 14.59 12.15 0.87
N PRO A 63 14.34 12.43 -0.42
CA PRO A 63 13.41 13.50 -0.84
C PRO A 63 11.91 13.11 -0.74
N TYR A 64 11.61 11.89 -0.30
CA TYR A 64 10.23 11.39 -0.27
C TYR A 64 9.69 11.27 1.15
N VAL A 65 8.46 11.73 1.35
CA VAL A 65 7.76 11.68 2.63
C VAL A 65 6.54 10.78 2.51
N TYR A 66 6.44 9.82 3.43
CA TYR A 66 5.24 9.00 3.58
C TYR A 66 4.21 9.70 4.48
N LYS A 67 2.98 9.89 3.98
CA LYS A 67 1.90 10.59 4.69
C LYS A 67 0.69 9.65 4.89
N PRO A 68 0.66 8.83 5.96
CA PRO A 68 -0.40 7.82 6.17
C PRO A 68 -1.78 8.45 6.36
N LYS A 69 -1.87 9.65 6.94
CA LYS A 69 -3.14 10.38 7.11
C LYS A 69 -3.82 10.69 5.77
N ARG A 70 -3.05 11.02 4.72
CA ARG A 70 -3.60 11.31 3.38
C ARG A 70 -4.07 10.03 2.70
N ALA A 71 -3.30 8.96 2.78
CA ALA A 71 -3.70 7.65 2.28
C ALA A 71 -5.02 7.19 2.92
N ASN A 72 -5.15 7.30 4.25
CA ASN A 72 -6.37 6.91 4.97
C ASN A 72 -7.59 7.77 4.58
N LYS A 73 -7.40 9.07 4.31
CA LYS A 73 -8.49 9.92 3.79
C LYS A 73 -9.02 9.43 2.44
N VAL A 74 -8.14 9.00 1.54
CA VAL A 74 -8.53 8.42 0.25
C VAL A 74 -9.21 7.07 0.42
N ILE A 75 -8.71 6.21 1.32
CA ILE A 75 -9.35 4.92 1.63
C ILE A 75 -10.76 5.14 2.15
N LYS A 76 -10.96 6.02 3.14
CA LYS A 76 -12.29 6.36 3.66
C LYS A 76 -13.20 6.92 2.59
N PHE A 77 -12.67 7.76 1.70
CA PHE A 77 -13.44 8.27 0.56
C PHE A 77 -13.91 7.14 -0.35
N MET A 78 -13.04 6.17 -0.67
CA MET A 78 -13.42 5.00 -1.46
C MET A 78 -14.45 4.11 -0.74
N GLU A 79 -14.36 3.96 0.58
CA GLU A 79 -15.34 3.21 1.37
C GLU A 79 -16.69 3.91 1.49
N MET A 80 -16.72 5.24 1.39
CA MET A 80 -17.97 6.01 1.44
C MET A 80 -18.74 5.99 0.11
N LEU A 81 -18.11 5.57 -1.00
CA LEU A 81 -18.79 5.52 -2.29
C LEU A 81 -19.75 4.32 -2.33
N PRO A 82 -21.08 4.54 -2.45
CA PRO A 82 -22.01 3.44 -2.61
C PRO A 82 -21.84 2.82 -3.99
N ASP A 83 -21.81 1.49 -4.05
CA ASP A 83 -21.85 0.78 -5.33
C ASP A 83 -23.19 1.04 -6.06
N THR A 84 -23.28 0.74 -7.35
CA THR A 84 -24.52 0.90 -8.15
C THR A 84 -25.71 0.10 -7.58
N LYS A 85 -25.45 -0.83 -6.64
CA LYS A 85 -26.43 -1.62 -5.89
C LYS A 85 -26.68 -1.14 -4.45
N GLY A 86 -26.17 0.04 -4.06
CA GLY A 86 -26.40 0.66 -2.75
C GLY A 86 -25.69 0.00 -1.56
N LYS A 87 -24.81 -0.99 -1.79
CA LYS A 87 -24.03 -1.62 -0.72
C LYS A 87 -22.70 -0.93 -0.54
N VAL A 88 -22.41 -0.59 0.71
CA VAL A 88 -21.15 -0.01 1.15
C VAL A 88 -20.15 -1.15 1.33
N HIS A 89 -19.15 -1.24 0.47
CA HIS A 89 -18.14 -2.31 0.53
C HIS A 89 -16.89 -1.81 1.25
N LYS A 90 -16.52 -2.48 2.34
CA LYS A 90 -15.22 -2.24 2.99
C LYS A 90 -14.10 -2.69 2.07
N LEU A 91 -13.07 -1.87 1.92
CA LEU A 91 -11.92 -2.19 1.09
C LEU A 91 -11.08 -3.29 1.76
N GLY A 92 -10.67 -4.28 0.98
CA GLY A 92 -9.75 -5.32 1.44
C GLY A 92 -8.35 -4.75 1.77
N LEU A 93 -7.60 -5.44 2.64
CA LEU A 93 -6.26 -4.97 3.08
C LEU A 93 -5.30 -4.74 1.90
N PHE A 94 -5.33 -5.61 0.88
CA PHE A 94 -4.51 -5.43 -0.32
C PHE A 94 -4.90 -4.18 -1.13
N GLN A 95 -6.20 -3.84 -1.17
CA GLN A 95 -6.68 -2.63 -1.86
C GLN A 95 -6.23 -1.38 -1.10
N ARG A 96 -6.32 -1.41 0.23
CA ARG A 96 -5.80 -0.35 1.10
C ARG A 96 -4.30 -0.17 0.90
N PHE A 97 -3.54 -1.26 0.81
CA PHE A 97 -2.11 -1.23 0.54
C PHE A 97 -1.78 -0.56 -0.80
N ILE A 98 -2.47 -0.94 -1.88
CA ILE A 98 -2.28 -0.32 -3.20
C ILE A 98 -2.57 1.18 -3.15
N VAL A 99 -3.68 1.58 -2.52
CA VAL A 99 -4.04 3.00 -2.38
C VAL A 99 -3.00 3.75 -1.56
N SER A 100 -2.52 3.18 -0.45
CA SER A 100 -1.43 3.74 0.35
C SER A 100 -0.14 3.89 -0.45
N MET A 101 0.21 2.94 -1.32
CA MET A 101 1.40 3.05 -2.18
C MET A 101 1.25 4.18 -3.20
N VAL A 102 0.10 4.30 -3.84
CA VAL A 102 -0.10 5.29 -4.91
C VAL A 102 -0.35 6.70 -4.35
N ARG A 103 -1.08 6.82 -3.24
CA ARG A 103 -1.57 8.09 -2.68
C ARG A 103 -0.97 8.47 -1.33
N GLY A 104 -0.11 7.64 -0.76
CA GLY A 104 0.58 7.91 0.51
C GLY A 104 1.99 8.47 0.35
N TRP A 105 2.63 8.30 -0.81
CA TRP A 105 4.00 8.74 -1.06
C TRP A 105 4.06 10.09 -1.79
N PHE A 106 4.73 11.06 -1.17
CA PHE A 106 4.91 12.41 -1.68
C PHE A 106 6.38 12.79 -1.77
N ASN A 107 6.71 13.74 -2.63
CA ASN A 107 8.01 14.42 -2.66
C ASN A 107 8.00 15.63 -1.71
N GLU A 108 9.16 16.26 -1.48
CA GLU A 108 9.28 17.51 -0.71
C GLU A 108 8.32 18.61 -1.19
N ASN A 109 8.18 18.74 -2.52
CA ASN A 109 7.28 19.70 -3.19
C ASN A 109 5.79 19.29 -3.15
N ASP A 110 5.42 18.33 -2.29
CA ASP A 110 4.06 17.82 -2.11
C ASP A 110 3.40 17.16 -3.33
N TYR A 111 4.19 16.81 -4.35
CA TYR A 111 3.74 16.00 -5.49
C TYR A 111 3.77 14.51 -5.19
N LEU A 112 2.92 13.73 -5.85
CA LEU A 112 2.95 12.26 -5.74
C LEU A 112 4.27 11.69 -6.27
N ARG A 113 4.87 10.76 -5.54
CA ARG A 113 6.08 10.03 -5.98
C ARG A 113 5.80 9.24 -7.26
N PHE A 114 4.68 8.52 -7.29
CA PHE A 114 4.27 7.73 -8.45
C PHE A 114 3.24 8.48 -9.27
N ARG A 115 3.59 8.83 -10.52
CA ARG A 115 2.65 9.44 -11.48
C ARG A 115 1.79 8.41 -12.21
N LYS A 116 2.32 7.20 -12.40
CA LYS A 116 1.65 6.10 -13.12
C LYS A 116 1.70 4.85 -12.27
N ALA A 117 0.64 4.04 -12.31
CA ALA A 117 0.69 2.72 -11.69
C ALA A 117 -0.01 1.55 -12.45
N TYR A 118 0.45 0.29 -12.35
CA TYR A 118 0.03 -0.99 -12.94
C TYR A 118 -0.29 -1.81 -11.76
N ILE A 119 -1.38 -2.51 -11.90
CA ILE A 119 -1.79 -3.42 -10.88
C ILE A 119 -2.25 -4.64 -11.67
N THR A 120 -1.39 -5.64 -11.75
CA THR A 120 -1.74 -6.95 -12.31
C THR A 120 -2.48 -7.75 -11.26
N MET A 121 -3.76 -8.01 -11.51
CA MET A 121 -4.63 -8.76 -10.61
C MET A 121 -5.51 -9.73 -11.40
N ALA A 122 -5.71 -10.93 -10.85
CA ALA A 122 -6.60 -11.95 -11.39
C ALA A 122 -8.06 -11.45 -11.53
N ARG A 123 -8.82 -12.04 -12.46
CA ARG A 123 -10.26 -11.72 -12.66
C ARG A 123 -11.09 -12.27 -11.48
N LYS A 124 -12.24 -11.65 -11.20
CA LYS A 124 -13.17 -11.87 -10.07
C LYS A 124 -12.73 -11.38 -8.68
N ASN A 125 -11.60 -10.68 -8.53
CA ASN A 125 -11.13 -10.20 -7.22
C ASN A 125 -11.74 -8.86 -6.75
N GLY A 126 -13.03 -8.61 -7.01
CA GLY A 126 -13.69 -7.38 -6.54
C GLY A 126 -13.10 -6.08 -7.10
N LYS A 127 -12.61 -6.08 -8.36
CA LYS A 127 -12.24 -4.85 -9.09
C LYS A 127 -13.43 -3.88 -9.29
N ILE A 128 -14.64 -4.28 -8.90
CA ILE A 128 -15.91 -3.68 -9.30
C ILE A 128 -16.10 -2.26 -8.74
N CYS A 129 -15.55 -1.89 -7.58
CA CYS A 129 -15.63 -0.50 -7.10
C CYS A 129 -14.62 0.45 -7.79
N LEU A 130 -13.71 -0.04 -8.64
CA LEU A 130 -12.74 0.77 -9.39
C LEU A 130 -13.12 0.99 -10.87
N ASN A 131 -14.10 0.25 -11.40
CA ASN A 131 -14.41 0.28 -12.84
C ASN A 131 -15.37 1.40 -13.26
N ASN A 132 -16.16 1.99 -12.35
CA ASN A 132 -17.08 3.09 -12.70
C ASN A 132 -16.45 4.49 -12.62
N GLN A 133 -15.16 4.59 -12.28
CA GLN A 133 -14.41 5.83 -12.45
C GLN A 133 -13.26 5.58 -13.42
N LYS A 134 -13.35 6.22 -14.58
CA LYS A 134 -12.41 6.20 -15.71
C LYS A 134 -10.97 6.50 -15.23
N TRP A 135 -10.22 5.48 -14.79
CA TRP A 135 -8.80 5.57 -14.48
C TRP A 135 -8.08 4.33 -15.05
N LEU A 136 -7.44 4.52 -16.21
CA LEU A 136 -6.57 3.53 -16.83
C LEU A 136 -5.24 3.49 -16.06
N PHE A 137 -5.03 2.47 -15.22
CA PHE A 137 -3.78 2.27 -14.47
C PHE A 137 -2.86 1.26 -15.22
N VAL A 138 -1.77 1.78 -15.81
CA VAL A 138 -0.59 1.03 -16.31
C VAL A 138 0.73 1.54 -15.61
N ILE A 139 1.50 0.69 -14.91
CA ILE A 139 2.90 0.80 -14.33
C ILE A 139 3.69 -0.09 -15.34
N GLY A 140 4.31 0.54 -16.32
CA GLY A 140 5.57 0.04 -16.83
C GLY A 140 6.62 1.03 -16.36
N GLU A 141 7.71 0.54 -15.76
CA GLU A 141 8.92 1.32 -15.53
C GLU A 141 9.71 1.28 -16.84
N ASN A 142 9.74 2.40 -17.57
CA ASN A 142 10.56 2.50 -18.77
C ASN A 142 11.93 3.03 -18.34
N ARG A 143 12.96 2.22 -18.57
CA ARG A 143 14.34 2.68 -18.76
C ARG A 143 14.41 3.67 -19.93
#